data_AF-A0A2V7Y207-F1
#
_entry.id   AF-A0A2V7Y207-F1
#
_cell.length_a   1.000
_cell.length_b   1.000
_cell.length_c   1.000
_cell.angle_alpha   90.00
_cell.angle_beta   90.00
_cell.angle_gamma   90.00
#
_symmetry.space_group_name_H-M   'P 1'
#
loop_
_entity.id
_entity.type
_entity.pdbx_description
1 polymer ?
#
loop_
_entity_poly.entity_id
_entity_poly.type
_entity_poly.pdbx_seq_one_letter_code
_entity_poly.pdbx_strand_id
1 'polypeptide(L)'
;MTTRQDKVHTRLGRAAVQIFAANDRMNEILIENLDPTAWRAKPPGKVRTIAAIFTHMHNVRSKWVRLTAPHLKVPRQLNRAHCTPRQARAGLAESGARCAEMLAEALGDRGSRVEKFCRDGWAQPWPVGVEMLCYMLSHEAHHRGQVCMLAHQLGFPLPNAVTAGIWNWEKLWKECGSPGGPGLTG
;
A
#
# COMPACT_ATOMS: atom_id res chain seq x y z
N MET A 1 -20.32 30.37 5.10
CA MET A 1 -20.85 29.11 4.54
C MET A 1 -19.75 28.05 4.30
N THR A 2 -18.60 28.16 4.99
CA THR A 2 -17.35 27.45 4.68
C THR A 2 -17.10 26.20 5.53
N THR A 3 -17.92 25.92 6.55
CA THR A 3 -17.53 25.05 7.66
C THR A 3 -17.83 23.55 7.50
N ARG A 4 -18.75 23.15 6.62
CA ARG A 4 -19.17 21.74 6.47
C ARG A 4 -18.31 20.97 5.46
N GLN A 5 -17.96 21.61 4.34
CA GLN A 5 -17.11 20.99 3.31
C GLN A 5 -15.69 20.75 3.84
N ASP A 6 -15.11 21.72 4.52
CA ASP A 6 -13.76 21.60 5.08
C ASP A 6 -13.69 20.42 6.07
N LYS A 7 -14.66 20.30 6.99
CA LYS A 7 -14.77 19.15 7.92
C LYS A 7 -14.89 17.79 7.22
N VAL A 8 -15.57 17.73 6.06
CA VAL A 8 -15.71 16.49 5.28
C VAL A 8 -14.39 16.12 4.62
N HIS A 9 -13.68 17.09 4.03
CA HIS A 9 -12.36 16.88 3.44
C HIS A 9 -11.35 16.41 4.49
N THR A 10 -11.24 17.09 5.64
CA THR A 10 -10.32 16.66 6.70
C THR A 10 -10.64 15.25 7.21
N ARG A 11 -11.93 14.86 7.28
CA ARG A 11 -12.34 13.49 7.67
C ARG A 11 -11.96 12.46 6.61
N LEU A 12 -12.11 12.78 5.33
CA LEU A 12 -11.76 11.90 4.22
C LEU A 12 -10.24 11.68 4.15
N GLY A 13 -9.45 12.74 4.27
CA GLY A 13 -7.98 12.65 4.32
C GLY A 13 -7.50 11.74 5.45
N ARG A 14 -8.01 11.92 6.68
CA ARG A 14 -7.69 11.02 7.81
C ARG A 14 -8.09 9.57 7.54
N ALA A 15 -9.30 9.34 7.03
CA ALA A 15 -9.77 8.00 6.71
C ALA A 15 -8.90 7.33 5.63
N ALA A 16 -8.50 8.07 4.59
CA ALA A 16 -7.64 7.55 3.53
C ALA A 16 -6.27 7.10 4.05
N VAL A 17 -5.66 7.87 4.95
CA VAL A 17 -4.40 7.51 5.61
C VAL A 17 -4.56 6.22 6.42
N GLN A 18 -5.62 6.11 7.22
CA GLN A 18 -5.89 4.92 8.04
C GLN A 18 -6.15 3.68 7.19
N ILE A 19 -6.96 3.82 6.13
CA ILE A 19 -7.25 2.73 5.19
C ILE A 19 -5.96 2.25 4.52
N PHE A 20 -5.11 3.17 4.06
CA PHE A 20 -3.86 2.81 3.42
C PHE A 20 -2.88 2.14 4.39
N ALA A 21 -2.80 2.61 5.64
CA ALA A 21 -2.00 1.99 6.69
C ALA A 21 -2.45 0.55 7.00
N ALA A 22 -3.76 0.31 7.11
CA ALA A 22 -4.28 -1.03 7.32
C ALA A 22 -3.97 -1.96 6.13
N ASN A 23 -4.10 -1.45 4.90
CA ASN A 23 -3.72 -2.20 3.71
C ASN A 23 -2.20 -2.49 3.66
N ASP A 24 -1.35 -1.56 4.09
CA ASP A 24 0.09 -1.80 4.21
C ASP A 24 0.39 -2.87 5.27
N ARG A 25 -0.28 -2.82 6.42
CA ARG A 25 -0.15 -3.83 7.48
C ARG A 25 -0.51 -5.23 6.98
N MET A 26 -1.51 -5.38 6.12
CA MET A 26 -1.84 -6.66 5.50
C MET A 26 -0.65 -7.22 4.69
N ASN A 27 0.08 -6.37 3.96
CA ASN A 27 1.26 -6.80 3.22
C ASN A 27 2.40 -7.22 4.16
N GLU A 28 2.62 -6.46 5.23
CA GLU A 28 3.63 -6.77 6.26
C GLU A 28 3.38 -8.13 6.93
N ILE A 29 2.12 -8.42 7.28
CA ILE A 29 1.72 -9.72 7.86
C ILE A 29 2.12 -10.88 6.95
N LEU A 30 1.98 -10.74 5.64
CA LEU A 30 2.39 -11.79 4.71
C LEU A 30 3.91 -11.98 4.71
N ILE A 31 4.68 -10.89 4.67
CA ILE A 31 6.14 -11.01 4.68
C ILE A 31 6.64 -11.65 5.99
N GLU A 32 5.99 -11.35 7.11
CA GLU A 32 6.31 -11.91 8.44
C GLU A 32 6.05 -13.41 8.55
N ASN A 33 5.13 -13.96 7.76
CA ASN A 33 4.65 -15.35 7.89
C ASN A 33 4.97 -16.23 6.68
N LEU A 34 5.60 -15.68 5.64
CA LEU A 34 6.06 -16.46 4.49
C LEU A 34 7.22 -17.36 4.88
N ASP A 35 7.20 -18.60 4.38
CA ASP A 35 8.39 -19.46 4.43
C ASP A 35 9.57 -18.76 3.71
N PRO A 36 10.75 -18.64 4.34
CA PRO A 36 11.91 -17.98 3.72
C PRO A 36 12.29 -18.57 2.35
N THR A 37 12.04 -19.85 2.14
CA THR A 37 12.31 -20.58 0.88
C THR A 37 11.37 -20.11 -0.23
N ALA A 38 10.12 -19.79 0.11
CA ALA A 38 9.13 -19.28 -0.86
C ALA A 38 9.53 -17.91 -1.45
N TRP A 39 10.27 -17.09 -0.68
CA TRP A 39 10.62 -15.72 -1.05
C TRP A 39 11.25 -15.60 -2.44
N ARG A 40 12.18 -16.52 -2.78
CA ARG A 40 12.90 -16.57 -4.06
C ARG A 40 12.63 -17.82 -4.87
N ALA A 41 11.70 -18.68 -4.44
CA ALA A 41 11.28 -19.83 -5.22
C ALA A 41 10.81 -19.37 -6.61
N LYS A 42 11.25 -20.09 -7.65
CA LYS A 42 10.97 -19.76 -9.04
C LYS A 42 9.64 -20.40 -9.45
N PRO A 43 8.60 -19.61 -9.74
CA PRO A 43 7.38 -20.18 -10.28
C PRO A 43 7.57 -20.68 -11.72
N PRO A 44 6.79 -21.68 -12.14
CA PRO A 44 6.79 -22.10 -13.53
C PRO A 44 6.36 -20.94 -14.44
N GLY A 45 6.95 -20.88 -15.63
CA GLY A 45 6.68 -19.82 -16.61
C GLY A 45 7.41 -18.50 -16.32
N LYS A 46 6.95 -17.40 -16.96
CA LYS A 46 7.56 -16.07 -16.88
C LYS A 46 6.87 -15.17 -15.85
N VAL A 47 6.58 -15.71 -14.67
CA VAL A 47 5.88 -15.00 -13.58
C VAL A 47 6.89 -14.42 -12.58
N ARG A 48 6.54 -13.31 -11.92
CA ARG A 48 7.37 -12.71 -10.87
C ARG A 48 7.47 -13.64 -9.67
N THR A 49 8.65 -13.69 -9.05
CA THR A 49 8.82 -14.29 -7.71
C THR A 49 8.12 -13.44 -6.65
N ILE A 50 7.89 -14.01 -5.46
CA ILE A 50 7.31 -13.27 -4.33
C ILE A 50 8.17 -12.03 -3.99
N ALA A 51 9.50 -12.18 -3.94
CA ALA A 51 10.42 -11.06 -3.76
C ALA A 51 10.23 -9.94 -4.81
N ALA A 52 10.07 -10.32 -6.08
CA ALA A 52 9.85 -9.39 -7.17
C ALA A 52 8.47 -8.71 -7.10
N ILE A 53 7.44 -9.38 -6.57
CA ILE A 53 6.11 -8.80 -6.36
C ILE A 53 6.15 -7.73 -5.27
N PHE A 54 6.71 -8.02 -4.08
CA PHE A 54 6.83 -7.01 -3.02
C PHE A 54 7.72 -5.83 -3.44
N THR A 55 8.82 -6.11 -4.13
CA THR A 55 9.67 -5.04 -4.70
C THR A 55 8.90 -4.19 -5.70
N HIS A 56 8.05 -4.81 -6.53
CA HIS A 56 7.22 -4.09 -7.48
C HIS A 56 6.24 -3.15 -6.77
N MET A 57 5.56 -3.61 -5.72
CA MET A 57 4.65 -2.76 -4.95
C MET A 57 5.35 -1.51 -4.39
N HIS A 58 6.49 -1.69 -3.71
CA HIS A 58 7.30 -0.57 -3.21
C HIS A 58 7.78 0.38 -4.33
N ASN A 59 8.27 -0.17 -5.45
CA ASN A 59 8.79 0.64 -6.55
C ASN A 59 7.67 1.43 -7.26
N VAL A 60 6.46 0.87 -7.30
CA VAL A 60 5.26 1.55 -7.81
C VAL A 60 4.83 2.68 -6.86
N ARG A 61 4.80 2.45 -5.54
CA ARG A 61 4.57 3.54 -4.56
C ARG A 61 5.56 4.69 -4.74
N SER A 62 6.84 4.36 -4.88
CA SER A 62 7.90 5.34 -5.15
C SER A 62 7.65 6.12 -6.45
N LYS A 63 7.14 5.44 -7.48
CA LYS A 63 6.73 6.07 -8.75
C LYS A 63 5.55 7.02 -8.55
N TRP A 64 4.51 6.60 -7.82
CA TRP A 64 3.36 7.45 -7.53
C TRP A 64 3.77 8.72 -6.80
N VAL A 65 4.57 8.61 -5.74
CA VAL A 65 5.10 9.77 -5.01
C VAL A 65 5.87 10.71 -5.94
N ARG A 66 6.80 10.18 -6.74
CA ARG A 66 7.59 10.98 -7.69
C ARG A 66 6.73 11.74 -8.72
N LEU A 67 5.66 11.11 -9.22
CA LEU A 67 4.84 11.68 -10.30
C LEU A 67 3.66 12.52 -9.82
N THR A 68 3.20 12.30 -8.58
CA THR A 68 1.98 12.91 -8.03
C THR A 68 2.30 13.95 -6.95
N ALA A 69 3.35 13.72 -6.16
CA ALA A 69 3.78 14.60 -5.07
C ALA A 69 5.32 14.76 -5.07
N PRO A 70 5.91 15.31 -6.14
CA PRO A 70 7.36 15.38 -6.32
C PRO A 70 8.10 16.21 -5.26
N HIS A 71 7.37 17.04 -4.52
CA HIS A 71 7.91 17.80 -3.38
C HIS A 71 8.14 16.94 -2.14
N LEU A 72 7.54 15.75 -2.06
CA LEU A 72 7.84 14.79 -1.00
C LEU A 72 9.13 14.04 -1.32
N LYS A 73 9.82 13.58 -0.26
CA LYS A 73 11.01 12.74 -0.42
C LYS A 73 10.63 11.44 -1.15
N VAL A 74 11.16 11.25 -2.34
CA VAL A 74 10.92 10.04 -3.15
C VAL A 74 11.71 8.86 -2.56
N PRO A 75 11.06 7.75 -2.15
CA PRO A 75 11.77 6.57 -1.66
C PRO A 75 12.66 5.96 -2.75
N ARG A 76 13.81 5.41 -2.33
CA ARG A 76 14.74 4.76 -3.27
C ARG A 76 14.21 3.37 -3.65
N GLN A 77 14.08 3.12 -4.95
CA GLN A 77 13.63 1.83 -5.47
C GLN A 77 14.55 0.67 -5.08
N LEU A 78 13.95 -0.49 -4.83
CA LEU A 78 14.63 -1.74 -4.51
C LEU A 78 14.94 -2.56 -5.77
N ASN A 79 15.99 -3.37 -5.71
CA ASN A 79 16.35 -4.30 -6.77
C ASN A 79 15.55 -5.60 -6.65
N ARG A 80 14.65 -5.84 -7.62
CA ARG A 80 13.75 -7.01 -7.66
C ARG A 80 14.46 -8.38 -7.65
N ALA A 81 15.71 -8.46 -8.07
CA ALA A 81 16.46 -9.72 -8.15
C ALA A 81 17.09 -10.14 -6.81
N HIS A 82 17.37 -9.17 -5.93
CA HIS A 82 18.18 -9.40 -4.72
C HIS A 82 17.53 -8.89 -3.43
N CYS A 83 16.32 -8.34 -3.51
CA CYS A 83 15.59 -7.85 -2.35
C CYS A 83 15.36 -8.97 -1.32
N THR A 84 15.74 -8.71 -0.07
CA THR A 84 15.46 -9.57 1.09
C THR A 84 14.11 -9.21 1.72
N PRO A 85 13.49 -10.11 2.52
CA PRO A 85 12.27 -9.78 3.25
C PRO A 85 12.41 -8.51 4.10
N ARG A 86 13.54 -8.38 4.83
CA ARG A 86 13.84 -7.19 5.65
C ARG A 86 13.92 -5.90 4.83
N GLN A 87 14.54 -5.95 3.65
CA GLN A 87 14.61 -4.80 2.75
C GLN A 87 13.24 -4.44 2.17
N ALA A 88 12.44 -5.45 1.79
CA ALA A 88 11.08 -5.23 1.30
C ALA A 88 10.21 -4.54 2.37
N ARG A 89 10.23 -5.03 3.62
CA ARG A 89 9.51 -4.42 4.74
C ARG A 89 9.94 -2.99 5.00
N ALA A 90 11.25 -2.74 5.08
CA ALA A 90 11.79 -1.39 5.29
C ALA A 90 11.38 -0.44 4.16
N GLY A 91 11.45 -0.90 2.90
CA GLY A 91 11.00 -0.12 1.75
C GLY A 91 9.49 0.12 1.74
N LEU A 92 8.68 -0.89 2.07
CA LEU A 92 7.23 -0.74 2.18
C LEU A 92 6.86 0.26 3.27
N ALA A 93 7.47 0.19 4.44
CA ALA A 93 7.27 1.17 5.51
C ALA A 93 7.65 2.60 5.08
N GLU A 94 8.83 2.79 4.47
CA GLU A 94 9.27 4.10 3.98
C GLU A 94 8.30 4.66 2.93
N SER A 95 7.99 3.86 1.90
CA SER A 95 7.09 4.27 0.82
C SER A 95 5.63 4.40 1.28
N GLY A 96 5.21 3.62 2.26
CA GLY A 96 3.89 3.67 2.88
C GLY A 96 3.68 5.00 3.60
N ALA A 97 4.68 5.45 4.37
CA ALA A 97 4.67 6.76 5.00
C ALA A 97 4.57 7.90 3.97
N ARG A 98 5.31 7.83 2.85
CA ARG A 98 5.21 8.83 1.78
C ARG A 98 3.85 8.81 1.07
N CYS A 99 3.28 7.63 0.86
CA CYS A 99 1.93 7.49 0.32
C CYS A 99 0.87 8.05 1.27
N ALA A 100 1.02 7.85 2.58
CA ALA A 100 0.14 8.44 3.59
C ALA A 100 0.21 9.97 3.57
N GLU A 101 1.41 10.56 3.54
CA GLU A 101 1.60 12.02 3.39
C GLU A 101 0.94 12.54 2.11
N MET A 102 1.17 11.85 0.98
CA MET A 102 0.56 12.20 -0.31
C MET A 102 -0.97 12.12 -0.27
N LEU A 103 -1.56 11.08 0.34
CA LEU A 103 -3.01 10.93 0.49
C LEU A 103 -3.60 11.99 1.43
N ALA A 104 -2.90 12.34 2.50
CA ALA A 104 -3.30 13.39 3.43
C ALA A 104 -3.33 14.76 2.76
N GLU A 105 -2.32 15.08 1.93
CA GLU A 105 -2.32 16.31 1.13
C GLU A 105 -3.43 16.27 0.07
N ALA A 106 -3.53 15.18 -0.71
CA ALA A 106 -4.46 15.06 -1.82
C ALA A 106 -5.94 15.10 -1.41
N LEU A 107 -6.28 14.53 -0.25
CA LEU A 107 -7.67 14.36 0.21
C LEU A 107 -8.00 15.19 1.45
N GLY A 108 -7.05 16.00 1.93
CA GLY A 108 -7.21 16.91 3.06
C GLY A 108 -7.78 18.27 2.66
N ASP A 109 -7.40 19.32 3.39
CA ASP A 109 -7.97 20.67 3.29
C ASP A 109 -7.59 21.40 1.97
N ARG A 110 -8.30 22.50 1.68
CA ARG A 110 -8.07 23.31 0.47
C ARG A 110 -6.65 23.88 0.43
N GLY A 111 -6.05 23.87 -0.77
CA GLY A 111 -4.68 24.34 -1.02
C GLY A 111 -3.65 23.23 -1.21
N SER A 112 -4.09 21.97 -1.43
CA SER A 112 -3.22 20.83 -1.74
C SER A 112 -2.30 21.13 -2.92
N ARG A 113 -1.01 20.82 -2.76
CA ARG A 113 -0.02 20.82 -3.86
C ARG A 113 -0.20 19.61 -4.80
N VAL A 114 -1.03 18.66 -4.39
CA VAL A 114 -1.32 17.42 -5.10
C VAL A 114 -2.71 17.54 -5.72
N GLU A 115 -2.77 17.95 -6.99
CA GLU A 115 -4.03 18.17 -7.71
C GLU A 115 -4.40 17.04 -8.67
N LYS A 116 -3.39 16.35 -9.22
CA LYS A 116 -3.57 15.26 -10.18
C LYS A 116 -2.79 14.03 -9.77
N PHE A 117 -3.42 12.87 -9.86
CA PHE A 117 -2.76 11.58 -9.68
C PHE A 117 -2.23 11.06 -11.02
N CYS A 118 -0.95 10.72 -11.04
CA CYS A 118 -0.26 10.16 -12.20
C CYS A 118 0.34 8.79 -11.85
N ARG A 119 -0.36 7.72 -12.24
CA ARG A 119 0.01 6.34 -11.89
C ARG A 119 1.27 5.83 -12.61
N ASP A 120 1.56 6.36 -13.79
CA ASP A 120 2.73 6.00 -14.59
C ASP A 120 3.07 7.11 -15.60
N GLY A 121 4.33 7.21 -16.04
CA GLY A 121 4.81 8.31 -16.87
C GLY A 121 4.24 8.36 -18.30
N TRP A 122 3.68 7.25 -18.78
CA TRP A 122 3.01 7.16 -20.09
C TRP A 122 1.50 7.39 -19.99
N ALA A 123 0.98 7.55 -18.78
CA ALA A 123 -0.41 7.42 -18.49
C ALA A 123 -1.03 8.80 -18.24
N GLN A 124 -2.21 9.06 -18.80
CA GLN A 124 -2.88 10.36 -18.60
C GLN A 124 -3.17 10.60 -17.11
N PRO A 125 -2.74 11.72 -16.53
CA PRO A 125 -3.09 12.11 -15.16
C PRO A 125 -4.57 12.47 -15.05
N TRP A 126 -5.17 12.25 -13.88
CA TRP A 126 -6.54 12.67 -13.58
C TRP A 126 -6.61 13.37 -12.22
N PRO A 127 -7.68 14.13 -11.91
CA PRO A 127 -7.82 14.83 -10.63
C PRO A 127 -7.70 13.89 -9.42
N VAL A 128 -7.04 14.33 -8.35
CA VAL A 128 -7.04 13.53 -7.11
C VAL A 128 -8.42 13.43 -6.48
N GLY A 129 -8.68 12.30 -5.82
CA GLY A 129 -10.00 11.96 -5.29
C GLY A 129 -10.03 10.56 -4.69
N VAL A 130 -11.21 10.09 -4.31
CA VAL A 130 -11.39 8.73 -3.76
C VAL A 130 -10.94 7.67 -4.78
N GLU A 131 -11.05 7.97 -6.07
CA GLU A 131 -10.57 7.15 -7.19
C GLU A 131 -9.07 6.85 -7.11
N MET A 132 -8.26 7.81 -6.64
CA MET A 132 -6.83 7.61 -6.40
C MET A 132 -6.61 6.57 -5.31
N LEU A 133 -7.28 6.71 -4.16
CA LEU A 133 -7.20 5.74 -3.06
C LEU A 133 -7.63 4.36 -3.53
N CYS A 134 -8.78 4.25 -4.22
CA CYS A 134 -9.28 2.99 -4.77
C CYS A 134 -8.26 2.33 -5.70
N TYR A 135 -7.65 3.09 -6.62
CA TYR A 135 -6.62 2.56 -7.52
C TYR A 135 -5.42 2.00 -6.74
N MET A 136 -4.91 2.76 -5.77
CA MET A 136 -3.76 2.35 -4.96
C MET A 136 -4.05 1.05 -4.20
N LEU A 137 -5.24 0.94 -3.58
CA LEU A 137 -5.67 -0.27 -2.86
C LEU A 137 -5.88 -1.45 -3.81
N SER A 138 -6.53 -1.26 -4.96
CA SER A 138 -6.74 -2.33 -5.95
C SER A 138 -5.43 -2.89 -6.48
N HIS A 139 -4.45 -2.02 -6.75
CA HIS A 139 -3.12 -2.44 -7.17
C HIS A 139 -2.44 -3.34 -6.12
N GLU A 140 -2.49 -2.95 -4.85
CA GLU A 140 -1.87 -3.72 -3.78
C GLU A 140 -2.62 -5.01 -3.48
N ALA A 141 -3.96 -4.98 -3.45
CA ALA A 141 -4.79 -6.18 -3.29
C ALA A 141 -4.55 -7.19 -4.43
N HIS A 142 -4.41 -6.73 -5.67
CA HIS A 142 -4.08 -7.58 -6.82
C HIS A 142 -2.76 -8.33 -6.61
N HIS A 143 -1.69 -7.62 -6.24
CA HIS A 143 -0.38 -8.21 -6.03
C HIS A 143 -0.30 -9.06 -4.75
N ARG A 144 -1.01 -8.67 -3.70
CA ARG A 144 -1.17 -9.48 -2.49
C ARG A 144 -1.86 -10.81 -2.77
N GLY A 145 -2.91 -10.81 -3.59
CA GLY A 145 -3.56 -12.03 -4.07
C GLY A 145 -2.58 -12.94 -4.84
N GLN A 146 -1.75 -12.36 -5.71
CA GLN A 146 -0.69 -13.11 -6.40
C GLN A 146 0.29 -13.75 -5.42
N VAL A 147 0.71 -13.04 -4.36
CA VAL A 147 1.60 -13.60 -3.33
C VAL A 147 0.96 -14.81 -2.64
N CYS A 148 -0.28 -14.67 -2.17
CA CYS A 148 -0.99 -15.76 -1.50
C CYS A 148 -1.12 -17.00 -2.38
N MET A 149 -1.55 -16.80 -3.64
CA MET A 149 -1.70 -17.88 -4.61
C MET A 149 -0.36 -18.54 -4.94
N LEU A 150 0.68 -17.73 -5.15
CA LEU A 150 2.00 -18.23 -5.55
C LEU A 150 2.67 -19.02 -4.42
N ALA A 151 2.58 -18.54 -3.18
CA ALA A 151 3.09 -19.26 -2.02
C ALA A 151 2.44 -20.65 -1.91
N HIS A 152 1.12 -20.73 -2.07
CA HIS A 152 0.38 -21.99 -2.08
C HIS A 152 0.81 -22.91 -3.24
N GLN A 153 0.87 -22.40 -4.47
CA GLN A 153 1.26 -23.18 -5.66
C GLN A 153 2.69 -23.72 -5.60
N LEU A 154 3.57 -23.05 -4.86
CA LEU A 154 4.96 -23.47 -4.67
C LEU A 154 5.14 -24.47 -3.51
N GLY A 155 4.06 -24.90 -2.86
CA GLY A 155 4.11 -25.82 -1.73
C GLY A 155 4.42 -25.16 -0.38
N PHE A 156 4.33 -23.82 -0.30
CA PHE A 156 4.57 -23.04 0.91
C PHE A 156 3.32 -22.23 1.29
N PRO A 157 2.16 -22.87 1.55
CA PRO A 157 0.94 -22.13 1.86
C PRO A 157 1.11 -21.33 3.16
N LEU A 158 0.57 -20.12 3.16
CA LEU A 158 0.46 -19.33 4.38
C LEU A 158 -0.53 -20.01 5.35
N PRO A 159 -0.30 -19.94 6.68
CA PRO A 159 -1.25 -20.47 7.66
C PRO A 159 -2.65 -19.86 7.50
N ASN A 160 -3.70 -20.65 7.74
CA ASN A 160 -5.09 -20.16 7.67
C ASN A 160 -5.36 -18.97 8.59
N ALA A 161 -4.74 -18.94 9.77
CA ALA A 161 -4.83 -17.81 10.69
C ALA A 161 -4.28 -16.50 10.08
N VAL A 162 -3.29 -16.60 9.19
CA VAL A 162 -2.70 -15.46 8.47
C VAL A 162 -3.61 -15.02 7.33
N THR A 163 -4.07 -15.96 6.50
CA THR A 163 -4.91 -15.64 5.33
C THR A 163 -6.31 -15.14 5.73
N ALA A 164 -6.85 -15.59 6.87
CA ALA A 164 -8.04 -15.00 7.48
C ALA A 164 -7.71 -13.68 8.21
N GLY A 165 -6.55 -13.60 8.87
CA GLY A 165 -6.14 -12.44 9.68
C GLY A 165 -6.03 -11.14 8.89
N ILE A 166 -5.62 -11.19 7.61
CA ILE A 166 -5.58 -10.00 6.74
C ILE A 166 -6.97 -9.42 6.41
N TRP A 167 -8.05 -10.11 6.76
CA TRP A 167 -9.44 -9.63 6.63
C TRP A 167 -10.03 -9.11 7.95
N ASN A 168 -9.32 -9.23 9.07
CA ASN A 168 -9.78 -8.72 10.36
C ASN A 168 -9.49 -7.23 10.48
N TRP A 169 -10.36 -6.40 9.90
CA TRP A 169 -10.17 -4.96 9.81
C TRP A 169 -10.19 -4.27 11.18
N GLU A 170 -11.00 -4.75 12.13
CA GLU A 170 -11.05 -4.20 13.49
C GLU A 170 -9.69 -4.35 14.19
N LYS A 171 -9.04 -5.50 14.04
CA LYS A 171 -7.69 -5.74 14.58
C LYS A 171 -6.64 -4.90 13.85
N LEU A 172 -6.67 -4.90 12.52
CA LEU A 172 -5.68 -4.16 11.72
C LEU A 172 -5.73 -2.65 11.98
N TRP A 173 -6.93 -2.08 12.16
CA TRP A 173 -7.09 -0.67 12.53
C TRP A 173 -6.43 -0.35 13.87
N LYS A 174 -6.65 -1.20 14.88
CA LYS A 174 -6.06 -1.05 16.22
C LYS A 174 -4.53 -1.13 16.15
N GLU A 175 -3.99 -2.09 15.41
CA GLU A 175 -2.54 -2.22 15.18
C GLU A 175 -1.94 -1.00 14.48
N CYS A 176 -2.72 -0.33 13.63
CA CYS A 176 -2.31 0.89 12.92
C CYS A 176 -2.62 2.18 13.71
N GLY A 177 -2.85 2.09 15.02
CA GLY A 177 -3.03 3.27 15.89
C GLY A 177 -4.41 3.92 15.83
N SER A 178 -5.43 3.23 15.32
CA SER A 178 -6.82 3.70 15.26
C SER A 178 -7.72 2.82 16.13
N PRO A 179 -7.73 3.02 17.47
CA PRO A 179 -8.34 2.09 18.42
C PRO A 179 -9.85 1.95 18.28
N GLY A 180 -10.52 2.98 17.74
CA GLY A 180 -11.95 2.98 17.46
C GLY A 180 -12.36 2.05 16.32
N GLY A 181 -11.45 1.63 15.45
CA GLY A 181 -11.80 0.78 14.29
C GLY A 181 -12.39 1.56 13.10
N PRO A 182 -12.81 0.85 12.03
CA PRO A 182 -13.33 1.47 10.82
C PRO A 182 -14.56 2.35 11.09
N GLY A 183 -14.61 3.54 10.47
CA GLY A 183 -15.75 4.47 10.55
C GLY A 183 -15.84 5.29 11.85
N LEU A 184 -15.13 4.89 12.91
CA LEU A 184 -15.07 5.60 14.18
C LEU A 184 -13.89 6.58 14.17
N THR A 185 -14.20 7.86 14.29
CA THR A 185 -13.18 8.90 14.48
C THR A 185 -12.77 8.89 15.94
N GLY A 186 -11.61 8.31 16.24
CA GLY A 186 -10.86 8.68 17.44
C GLY A 186 -10.42 10.14 17.36
#